data_AF-A0A433C9K8-F1
#
_entry.id   AF-A0A433C9K8-F1
#
_cell.length_a   1.000
_cell.length_b   1.000
_cell.length_c   1.000
_cell.angle_alpha   90.00
_cell.angle_beta   90.00
_cell.angle_gamma   90.00
#
_symmetry.space_group_name_H-M   'P 1'
#
loop_
_entity.id
_entity.type
_entity.pdbx_description
1 polymer ?
#
loop_
_entity_poly.entity_id
_entity_poly.type
_entity_poly.pdbx_seq_one_letter_code
_entity_poly.pdbx_strand_id
1 'polypeptide(L)'
;MSNCRATGCNEASHGYSPYCQNHRKTQRRHGAATQTGVTVHELKPYVALVEARKAKNANSEAWSILTARWMAVLDHAQATLRRHSEGHAGSRSQLLAAHHLVTVGEAVEPWAVVRTALALYLMQDQRPSRFASDAAFDFQLVRRVRGLAEVNAGVTWDHQAQRTKKVYREVPPRVMQAMAEPLKVAFGMPGLTLAAKEREDVNRANEERRRLSNALEGLV
;
A
#
# COMPACT_ATOMS: atom_id res chain seq x y z
N MET A 1 16.60 32.30 6.33
CA MET A 1 15.99 30.95 6.53
C MET A 1 14.75 30.88 5.68
N SER A 2 14.57 29.85 4.85
CA SER A 2 13.34 29.66 4.09
C SER A 2 12.28 28.95 4.93
N ASN A 3 11.02 29.29 4.72
CA ASN A 3 9.90 28.59 5.36
C ASN A 3 9.71 27.19 4.76
N CYS A 4 9.10 26.31 5.54
CA CYS A 4 8.71 24.98 5.08
C CYS A 4 7.78 25.07 3.86
N ARG A 5 8.05 24.29 2.80
CA ARG A 5 7.20 24.24 1.59
C ARG A 5 5.95 23.36 1.72
N ALA A 6 5.64 22.86 2.91
CA ALA A 6 4.42 22.08 3.10
C ALA A 6 3.25 23.04 3.26
N THR A 7 2.17 22.81 2.50
CA THR A 7 0.98 23.68 2.52
C THR A 7 0.45 23.85 3.94
N GLY A 8 0.26 25.11 4.36
CA GLY A 8 -0.23 25.45 5.71
C GLY A 8 0.80 25.35 6.84
N CYS A 9 2.08 25.13 6.53
CA CYS A 9 3.14 25.09 7.54
C CYS A 9 3.91 26.42 7.60
N ASN A 10 4.00 27.01 8.79
CA ASN A 10 4.73 28.25 9.05
C ASN A 10 6.09 28.03 9.75
N GLU A 11 6.50 26.77 9.93
CA GLU A 11 7.80 26.45 10.54
C GLU A 11 8.97 26.72 9.58
N ALA A 12 10.14 26.98 10.13
CA ALA A 12 11.37 27.10 9.35
C ALA A 12 11.77 25.76 8.72
N SER A 13 12.32 25.83 7.51
CA SER A 13 12.98 24.68 6.88
C SER A 13 14.21 24.23 7.69
N HIS A 14 14.53 22.94 7.64
CA HIS A 14 15.61 22.37 8.43
C HIS A 14 16.78 21.89 7.56
N GLY A 15 17.94 22.55 7.70
CA GLY A 15 19.15 22.27 6.94
C GLY A 15 18.97 22.51 5.43
N TYR A 16 19.41 21.58 4.58
CA TYR A 16 19.25 21.66 3.12
C TYR A 16 17.89 21.16 2.60
N SER A 17 16.95 20.80 3.47
CA SER A 17 15.63 20.34 3.06
C SER A 17 14.70 21.52 2.79
N PRO A 18 13.81 21.46 1.79
CA PRO A 18 12.74 22.46 1.65
C PRO A 18 11.64 22.35 2.73
N TYR A 19 11.76 21.39 3.64
CA TYR A 19 10.77 21.10 4.67
C TYR A 19 11.34 21.28 6.08
N CYS A 20 10.47 21.56 7.05
CA CYS A 20 10.81 21.47 8.46
C CYS A 20 11.15 20.01 8.84
N GLN A 21 11.71 19.79 10.03
CA GLN A 21 12.14 18.47 10.48
C GLN A 21 11.00 17.44 10.47
N ASN A 22 9.80 17.86 10.87
CA ASN A 22 8.61 16.99 10.90
C ASN A 22 8.19 16.59 9.48
N HIS A 23 7.96 17.56 8.58
CA HIS A 23 7.57 17.30 7.20
C HIS A 23 8.63 16.52 6.41
N ARG A 24 9.92 16.75 6.68
CA ARG A 24 11.02 15.93 6.12
C ARG A 24 10.93 14.47 6.59
N LYS A 25 10.62 14.23 7.86
CA LYS A 25 10.43 12.89 8.42
C LYS A 25 9.19 12.22 7.86
N THR A 26 8.09 12.96 7.70
CA THR A 26 6.87 12.46 7.05
C THR A 26 7.12 12.06 5.61
N GLN A 27 7.77 12.93 4.82
CA GLN A 27 8.14 12.62 3.44
C GLN A 27 8.98 11.34 3.34
N ARG A 28 10.00 11.19 4.21
CA ARG A 28 10.83 9.97 4.25
C ARG A 28 10.04 8.70 4.60
N ARG A 29 8.97 8.82 5.37
CA ARG A 29 8.19 7.68 5.88
C ARG A 29 6.97 7.34 5.04
N HIS A 30 6.44 8.33 4.32
CA HIS A 30 5.12 8.27 3.70
C HIS A 30 5.12 8.74 2.25
N GLY A 31 6.27 9.10 1.66
CA GLY A 31 6.39 9.45 0.25
C GLY A 31 6.04 10.91 -0.09
N ALA A 32 5.31 11.60 0.78
CA ALA A 32 5.02 13.03 0.66
C ALA A 32 4.98 13.71 2.04
N ALA A 33 5.27 15.01 2.07
CA ALA A 33 5.36 15.78 3.31
C ALA A 33 4.03 15.81 4.09
N THR A 34 2.88 15.88 3.39
CA THR A 34 1.54 15.96 3.97
C THR A 34 0.84 14.60 4.07
N GLN A 35 1.48 13.52 3.64
CA GLN A 35 0.85 12.18 3.64
C GLN A 35 0.79 11.61 5.06
N THR A 36 -0.38 11.09 5.44
CA THR A 36 -0.56 10.28 6.64
C THR A 36 -0.52 8.78 6.33
N GLY A 37 -0.22 7.95 7.34
CA GLY A 37 -0.26 6.49 7.20
C GLY A 37 -1.67 5.97 6.91
N VAL A 38 -1.82 5.03 5.97
CA VAL A 38 -3.07 4.28 5.79
C VAL A 38 -3.17 3.26 6.92
N THR A 39 -4.25 3.34 7.70
CA THR A 39 -4.51 2.42 8.81
C THR A 39 -5.20 1.14 8.35
N VAL A 40 -5.14 0.09 9.17
CA VAL A 40 -5.91 -1.15 8.93
C VAL A 40 -7.41 -0.85 8.90
N HIS A 41 -7.88 0.03 9.79
CA HIS A 41 -9.28 0.43 9.87
C HIS A 41 -9.77 1.14 8.61
N GLU A 42 -8.98 2.08 8.07
CA GLU A 42 -9.30 2.74 6.79
C GLU A 42 -9.34 1.75 5.62
N LEU A 43 -8.48 0.71 5.66
CA LEU A 43 -8.37 -0.25 4.57
C LEU A 43 -9.41 -1.37 4.62
N LYS A 44 -9.97 -1.66 5.80
CA LYS A 44 -10.96 -2.71 6.04
C LYS A 44 -12.12 -2.75 5.04
N PRO A 45 -12.82 -1.64 4.71
CA PRO A 45 -13.92 -1.68 3.75
C PRO A 45 -13.46 -2.15 2.35
N TYR A 46 -12.28 -1.72 1.90
CA TYR A 46 -11.75 -2.12 0.60
C TYR A 46 -11.30 -3.58 0.57
N VAL A 47 -10.76 -4.09 1.68
CA VAL A 47 -10.49 -5.52 1.84
C VAL A 47 -11.77 -6.34 1.74
N ALA A 48 -12.87 -5.88 2.35
CA ALA A 48 -14.15 -6.55 2.25
C ALA A 48 -14.69 -6.58 0.81
N LEU A 49 -14.50 -5.50 0.03
CA LEU A 49 -14.87 -5.46 -1.39
C LEU A 49 -14.07 -6.50 -2.21
N VAL A 50 -12.76 -6.61 -1.99
CA VAL A 50 -11.93 -7.61 -2.68
C VAL A 50 -12.41 -9.03 -2.36
N GLU A 51 -12.68 -9.33 -1.10
CA GLU A 51 -13.17 -10.66 -0.70
C GLU A 51 -14.57 -10.95 -1.25
N ALA A 52 -15.47 -9.96 -1.24
CA ALA A 52 -16.79 -10.11 -1.83
C ALA A 52 -16.70 -10.38 -3.34
N ARG A 53 -15.81 -9.68 -4.06
CA ARG A 53 -15.58 -9.94 -5.49
C ARG A 53 -15.01 -11.34 -5.73
N LYS A 54 -14.04 -11.78 -4.93
CA LYS A 54 -13.49 -13.14 -5.02
C LYS A 54 -14.57 -14.18 -4.76
N ALA A 55 -15.38 -14.02 -3.71
CA ALA A 55 -16.47 -14.92 -3.39
C ALA A 55 -17.53 -15.00 -4.52
N LYS A 56 -17.91 -13.84 -5.09
CA LYS A 56 -18.84 -13.77 -6.23
C LYS A 56 -18.29 -14.47 -7.48
N ASN A 57 -16.97 -14.56 -7.63
CA ASN A 57 -16.30 -15.11 -8.81
C ASN A 57 -15.30 -16.22 -8.41
N ALA A 58 -15.71 -17.14 -7.53
CA ALA A 58 -14.81 -18.10 -6.90
C ALA A 58 -13.97 -18.93 -7.89
N ASN A 59 -14.54 -19.27 -9.05
CA ASN A 59 -13.91 -20.10 -10.08
C ASN A 59 -13.07 -19.31 -11.10
N SER A 60 -12.86 -18.01 -10.89
CA SER A 60 -12.06 -17.20 -11.81
C SER A 60 -10.57 -17.55 -11.71
N GLU A 61 -9.96 -17.86 -12.84
CA GLU A 61 -8.51 -18.07 -12.96
C GLU A 61 -7.69 -16.81 -12.57
N ALA A 62 -8.32 -15.63 -12.56
CA ALA A 62 -7.66 -14.40 -12.14
C ALA A 62 -7.02 -14.51 -10.74
N TRP A 63 -7.63 -15.27 -9.81
CA TRP A 63 -7.12 -15.38 -8.44
C TRP A 63 -5.84 -16.20 -8.34
N SER A 64 -5.73 -17.29 -9.12
CA SER A 64 -4.49 -18.08 -9.19
C SER A 64 -3.39 -17.29 -9.90
N ILE A 65 -3.72 -16.57 -10.98
CA ILE A 65 -2.77 -15.70 -11.69
C ILE A 65 -2.24 -14.59 -10.78
N LEU A 66 -3.09 -13.96 -9.97
CA LEU A 66 -2.67 -12.94 -9.01
C LEU A 66 -1.73 -13.49 -7.94
N THR A 67 -2.01 -14.70 -7.47
CA THR A 67 -1.14 -15.40 -6.52
C THR A 67 0.19 -15.76 -7.17
N ALA A 68 0.18 -16.26 -8.40
CA ALA A 68 1.39 -16.55 -9.16
C ALA A 68 2.25 -15.30 -9.42
N ARG A 69 1.62 -14.13 -9.65
CA ARG A 69 2.32 -12.85 -9.77
C ARG A 69 3.03 -12.46 -8.46
N TRP A 70 2.45 -12.73 -7.30
CA TRP A 70 3.15 -12.56 -6.03
C TRP A 70 4.35 -13.51 -5.91
N MET A 71 4.18 -14.78 -6.28
CA MET A 71 5.27 -15.76 -6.25
C MET A 71 6.43 -15.33 -7.15
N ALA A 72 6.15 -14.80 -8.35
CA ALA A 72 7.18 -14.26 -9.23
C ALA A 72 7.97 -13.09 -8.61
N VAL A 73 7.31 -12.24 -7.79
CA VAL A 73 7.99 -11.19 -7.02
C VAL A 73 8.95 -11.80 -5.98
N LEU A 74 8.52 -12.86 -5.29
CA LEU A 74 9.36 -13.57 -4.32
C LEU A 74 10.53 -14.27 -4.99
N ASP A 75 10.30 -14.97 -6.10
CA ASP A 75 11.36 -15.65 -6.86
C ASP A 75 12.43 -14.67 -7.33
N HIS A 76 12.01 -13.49 -7.82
CA HIS A 76 12.93 -12.43 -8.21
C HIS A 76 13.72 -11.88 -7.02
N ALA A 77 13.08 -11.68 -5.86
CA ALA A 77 13.74 -11.23 -4.65
C ALA A 77 14.77 -12.26 -4.16
N GLN A 78 14.41 -13.54 -4.11
CA GLN A 78 15.30 -14.64 -3.72
C GLN A 78 16.48 -14.77 -4.68
N ALA A 79 16.25 -14.69 -6.00
CA ALA A 79 17.32 -14.71 -7.00
C ALA A 79 18.28 -13.53 -6.84
N THR A 80 17.77 -12.36 -6.45
CA THR A 80 18.60 -11.18 -6.16
C THR A 80 19.50 -11.40 -4.95
N LEU A 81 18.99 -11.99 -3.87
CA LEU A 81 19.79 -12.33 -2.69
C LEU A 81 20.81 -13.43 -2.99
N ARG A 82 20.42 -14.46 -3.74
CA ARG A 82 21.30 -15.57 -4.14
C ARG A 82 22.49 -15.08 -4.96
N ARG A 83 22.25 -14.29 -6.02
CA ARG A 83 23.33 -13.70 -6.83
C ARG A 83 24.34 -12.92 -5.99
N HIS A 84 23.85 -12.15 -5.02
CA HIS A 84 24.72 -11.41 -4.11
C HIS A 84 25.53 -12.34 -3.19
N SER A 85 24.93 -13.41 -2.66
CA SER A 85 25.68 -14.40 -1.87
C SER A 85 26.75 -15.15 -2.68
N GLU A 86 26.57 -15.26 -3.99
CA GLU A 86 27.56 -15.80 -4.94
C GLU A 86 28.68 -14.79 -5.29
N GLY A 87 28.70 -13.61 -4.68
CA GLY A 87 29.75 -12.60 -4.87
C GLY A 87 29.47 -11.54 -5.93
N HIS A 88 28.29 -11.55 -6.56
CA HIS A 88 27.92 -10.52 -7.53
C HIS A 88 27.60 -9.19 -6.83
N ALA A 89 28.13 -8.09 -7.37
CA ALA A 89 27.80 -6.75 -6.90
C ALA A 89 26.30 -6.46 -7.01
N GLY A 90 25.71 -5.86 -5.97
CA GLY A 90 24.30 -5.52 -5.93
C GLY A 90 24.05 -4.15 -5.28
N SER A 91 22.99 -3.47 -5.71
CA SER A 91 22.59 -2.22 -5.07
C SER A 91 22.09 -2.49 -3.65
N ARG A 92 22.67 -1.81 -2.66
CA ARG A 92 22.26 -1.93 -1.24
C ARG A 92 20.75 -1.78 -1.04
N SER A 93 20.11 -0.85 -1.76
CA SER A 93 18.67 -0.64 -1.62
C SER A 93 17.84 -1.78 -2.20
N GLN A 94 18.31 -2.39 -3.30
CA GLN A 94 17.67 -3.55 -3.90
C GLN A 94 17.82 -4.79 -3.02
N LEU A 95 19.01 -5.01 -2.43
CA LEU A 95 19.25 -6.13 -1.52
C LEU A 95 18.37 -6.04 -0.27
N LEU A 96 18.27 -4.86 0.35
CA LEU A 96 17.39 -4.65 1.49
C LEU A 96 15.91 -4.79 1.13
N ALA A 97 15.50 -4.33 -0.05
CA ALA A 97 14.14 -4.51 -0.54
C ALA A 97 13.80 -5.98 -0.76
N ALA A 98 14.70 -6.73 -1.40
CA ALA A 98 14.57 -8.16 -1.62
C ALA A 98 14.46 -8.92 -0.29
N HIS A 99 15.31 -8.60 0.68
CA HIS A 99 15.23 -9.19 2.02
C HIS A 99 13.87 -8.96 2.67
N HIS A 100 13.36 -7.72 2.67
CA HIS A 100 12.03 -7.43 3.21
C HIS A 100 10.90 -8.18 2.49
N LEU A 101 10.97 -8.32 1.16
CA LEU A 101 9.95 -9.05 0.40
C LEU A 101 9.97 -10.55 0.72
N VAL A 102 11.15 -11.16 0.81
CA VAL A 102 11.33 -12.56 1.21
C VAL A 102 10.79 -12.79 2.63
N THR A 103 11.15 -11.92 3.58
CA THR A 103 10.63 -11.98 4.96
C THR A 103 9.11 -11.91 5.01
N VAL A 104 8.46 -11.11 4.14
CA VAL A 104 7.00 -11.11 4.04
C VAL A 104 6.49 -12.43 3.48
N GLY A 105 7.11 -12.95 2.41
CA GLY A 105 6.73 -14.22 1.79
C GLY A 105 6.86 -15.43 2.72
N GLU A 106 7.82 -15.43 3.63
CA GLU A 106 8.02 -16.51 4.63
C GLU A 106 6.98 -16.47 5.75
N ALA A 107 6.48 -15.28 6.11
CA ALA A 107 5.63 -15.08 7.28
C ALA A 107 4.13 -14.93 6.96
N VAL A 108 3.78 -14.71 5.69
CA VAL A 108 2.44 -14.27 5.29
C VAL A 108 1.93 -15.11 4.13
N GLU A 109 0.69 -15.59 4.26
CA GLU A 109 -0.01 -16.31 3.20
C GLU A 109 -0.16 -15.43 1.93
N PRO A 110 0.07 -15.98 0.71
CA PRO A 110 0.09 -15.20 -0.52
C PRO A 110 -1.15 -14.33 -0.78
N TRP A 111 -2.34 -14.87 -0.57
CA TRP A 111 -3.59 -14.14 -0.81
C TRP A 111 -3.73 -12.93 0.11
N ALA A 112 -3.24 -12.97 1.35
CA ALA A 112 -3.24 -11.80 2.22
C ALA A 112 -2.45 -10.61 1.64
N VAL A 113 -1.35 -10.86 0.91
CA VAL A 113 -0.57 -9.83 0.21
C VAL A 113 -1.35 -9.30 -0.99
N VAL A 114 -1.83 -10.20 -1.85
CA VAL A 114 -2.63 -9.87 -3.05
C VAL A 114 -3.82 -8.99 -2.67
N ARG A 115 -4.62 -9.45 -1.72
CA ARG A 115 -5.80 -8.75 -1.21
C ARG A 115 -5.48 -7.36 -0.70
N THR A 116 -4.39 -7.24 0.06
CA THR A 116 -3.95 -5.95 0.63
C THR A 116 -3.53 -4.97 -0.46
N ALA A 117 -2.81 -5.44 -1.48
CA ALA A 117 -2.42 -4.62 -2.62
C ALA A 117 -3.64 -4.16 -3.43
N LEU A 118 -4.55 -5.08 -3.77
CA LEU A 118 -5.79 -4.76 -4.50
C LEU A 118 -6.68 -3.78 -3.73
N ALA A 119 -6.80 -3.94 -2.41
CA ALA A 119 -7.56 -3.04 -1.55
C ALA A 119 -6.98 -1.60 -1.56
N LEU A 120 -5.66 -1.46 -1.68
CA LEU A 120 -5.00 -0.15 -1.81
C LEU A 120 -5.36 0.52 -3.15
N TYR A 121 -5.39 -0.22 -4.26
CA TYR A 121 -5.82 0.32 -5.55
C TYR A 121 -7.30 0.72 -5.54
N LEU A 122 -8.17 -0.08 -4.92
CA LEU A 122 -9.58 0.30 -4.71
C LEU A 122 -9.72 1.58 -3.88
N MET A 123 -8.91 1.73 -2.82
CA MET A 123 -8.89 2.95 -2.01
C MET A 123 -8.42 4.16 -2.83
N GLN A 124 -7.38 4.00 -3.65
CA GLN A 124 -6.88 5.08 -4.51
C GLN A 124 -7.94 5.51 -5.52
N ASP A 125 -8.67 4.56 -6.10
CA ASP A 125 -9.72 4.82 -7.07
C ASP A 125 -10.90 5.60 -6.46
N GLN A 126 -11.38 5.15 -5.31
CA GLN A 126 -12.57 5.72 -4.68
C GLN A 126 -12.26 6.98 -3.85
N ARG A 127 -11.01 7.15 -3.41
CA ARG A 127 -10.54 8.28 -2.60
C ARG A 127 -9.19 8.79 -3.10
N PRO A 128 -9.11 9.35 -4.32
CA PRO A 128 -7.83 9.81 -4.89
C PRO A 128 -7.15 10.87 -4.02
N SER A 129 -7.93 11.74 -3.38
CA SER A 129 -7.42 12.76 -2.44
C SER A 129 -6.80 12.19 -1.16
N ARG A 130 -6.94 10.88 -0.89
CA ARG A 130 -6.32 10.22 0.27
C ARG A 130 -4.80 10.10 0.13
N PHE A 131 -4.30 10.12 -1.11
CA PHE A 131 -2.88 10.02 -1.42
C PHE A 131 -2.39 11.36 -1.96
N ALA A 132 -1.44 11.98 -1.26
CA ALA A 132 -0.92 13.29 -1.63
C ALA A 132 -0.11 13.30 -2.94
N SER A 133 0.38 12.13 -3.37
CA SER A 133 1.12 11.92 -4.62
C SER A 133 1.24 10.42 -4.94
N ASP A 134 1.73 10.08 -6.13
CA ASP A 134 2.03 8.70 -6.50
C ASP A 134 3.10 8.08 -5.60
N ALA A 135 4.14 8.85 -5.26
CA ALA A 135 5.14 8.40 -4.28
C ALA A 135 4.50 8.13 -2.92
N ALA A 136 3.47 8.89 -2.54
CA ALA A 136 2.73 8.64 -1.32
C ALA A 136 1.97 7.31 -1.39
N PHE A 137 1.31 7.02 -2.51
CA PHE A 137 0.67 5.73 -2.75
C PHE A 137 1.67 4.56 -2.66
N ASP A 138 2.79 4.65 -3.38
CA ASP A 138 3.85 3.61 -3.40
C ASP A 138 4.33 3.28 -1.98
N PHE A 139 4.55 4.31 -1.16
CA PHE A 139 4.99 4.13 0.23
C PHE A 139 3.91 3.47 1.09
N GLN A 140 2.63 3.81 0.89
CA GLN A 140 1.55 3.17 1.65
C GLN A 140 1.33 1.72 1.22
N LEU A 141 1.42 1.42 -0.09
CA LEU A 141 1.36 0.06 -0.61
C LEU A 141 2.41 -0.82 0.07
N VAL A 142 3.68 -0.41 0.03
CA VAL A 142 4.79 -1.13 0.67
C VAL A 142 4.59 -1.25 2.18
N ARG A 143 4.14 -0.17 2.86
CA ARG A 143 3.90 -0.21 4.32
C ARG A 143 2.77 -1.14 4.72
N ARG A 144 1.75 -1.31 3.88
CA ARG A 144 0.64 -2.24 4.14
C ARG A 144 1.04 -3.67 3.88
N VAL A 145 1.72 -3.95 2.78
CA VAL A 145 2.29 -5.27 2.52
C VAL A 145 3.30 -5.68 3.60
N ARG A 146 4.31 -4.85 3.89
CA ARG A 146 5.32 -5.15 4.93
C ARG A 146 4.69 -5.30 6.32
N GLY A 147 3.63 -4.55 6.59
CA GLY A 147 2.94 -4.58 7.87
C GLY A 147 2.11 -5.85 8.12
N LEU A 148 1.97 -6.73 7.13
CA LEU A 148 1.34 -8.05 7.30
C LEU A 148 2.25 -9.02 8.08
N ALA A 149 3.57 -8.87 7.95
CA ALA A 149 4.54 -9.72 8.61
C ALA A 149 4.93 -9.12 9.97
N GLU A 150 4.60 -9.82 11.06
CA GLU A 150 4.88 -9.35 12.43
C GLU A 150 6.37 -9.23 12.74
N VAL A 151 7.21 -10.02 12.06
CA VAL A 151 8.69 -10.03 12.18
C VAL A 151 9.34 -8.70 11.82
N ASN A 152 8.63 -7.80 11.14
CA ASN A 152 9.12 -6.44 10.84
C ASN A 152 8.87 -5.45 12.01
N ALA A 153 8.18 -5.87 13.07
CA ALA A 153 7.88 -5.06 14.25
C ALA A 153 8.87 -5.38 15.39
N GLY A 154 9.61 -4.38 15.84
CA GLY A 154 10.19 -4.38 17.17
C GLY A 154 9.14 -4.04 18.22
N VAL A 155 9.50 -4.17 19.48
CA VAL A 155 8.63 -3.87 20.62
C VAL A 155 9.31 -2.82 21.50
N THR A 156 8.62 -1.73 21.82
CA THR A 156 9.07 -0.74 22.80
C THR A 156 8.03 -0.57 23.90
N TRP A 157 8.48 -0.28 25.10
CA TRP A 157 7.59 0.17 26.17
C TRP A 157 7.20 1.64 25.96
N ASP A 158 5.91 1.96 26.05
CA ASP A 158 5.39 3.34 26.02
C ASP A 158 5.06 3.76 27.46
N HIS A 159 5.94 4.56 28.06
CA HIS A 159 5.78 5.02 29.44
C HIS A 159 4.56 5.93 29.65
N GLN A 160 4.10 6.64 28.62
CA GLN A 160 2.92 7.50 28.74
C GLN A 160 1.63 6.69 28.67
N ALA A 161 1.57 5.70 27.79
CA ALA A 161 0.40 4.85 27.62
C ALA A 161 0.39 3.61 28.53
N GLN A 162 1.43 3.43 29.36
CA GLN A 162 1.65 2.28 30.25
C GLN A 162 1.42 0.93 29.53
N ARG A 163 1.85 0.84 28.28
CA ARG A 163 1.64 -0.34 27.45
C ARG A 163 2.77 -0.58 26.47
N THR A 164 2.91 -1.83 26.09
CA THR A 164 3.82 -2.27 25.05
C THR A 164 3.33 -1.82 23.67
N LYS A 165 4.20 -1.18 22.89
CA LYS A 165 3.91 -0.66 21.54
C LYS A 165 4.83 -1.29 20.50
N LYS A 166 4.24 -1.82 19.42
CA LYS A 166 4.99 -2.28 18.24
C LYS A 166 5.63 -1.09 17.53
N VAL A 167 6.95 -1.13 17.34
CA VAL A 167 7.72 -0.12 16.59
C VAL A 167 8.34 -0.77 15.37
N TYR A 168 7.95 -0.29 14.20
CA TYR A 168 8.58 -0.72 12.95
C TYR A 168 9.86 0.08 12.72
N ARG A 169 10.96 -0.61 12.39
CA ARG A 169 12.21 0.06 12.02
C ARG A 169 11.96 0.93 10.78
N GLU A 170 12.51 2.15 10.81
CA GLU A 170 12.37 3.06 9.68
C GLU A 170 13.16 2.52 8.48
N VAL A 171 12.47 2.30 7.36
CA VAL A 171 13.05 1.80 6.12
C VAL A 171 13.47 3.00 5.25
N PRO A 172 14.71 3.03 4.70
CA PRO A 172 15.16 4.14 3.88
C PRO A 172 14.26 4.37 2.64
N PRO A 173 14.05 5.63 2.20
CA PRO A 173 13.19 5.94 1.05
C PRO A 173 13.51 5.17 -0.23
N ARG A 174 14.81 4.99 -0.55
CA ARG A 174 15.23 4.20 -1.73
C ARG A 174 14.87 2.72 -1.63
N VAL A 175 14.83 2.16 -0.41
CA VAL A 175 14.40 0.78 -0.17
C VAL A 175 12.88 0.68 -0.36
N MET A 176 12.13 1.66 0.15
CA MET A 176 10.67 1.75 -0.08
C MET A 176 10.35 1.77 -1.58
N GLN A 177 11.05 2.60 -2.35
CA GLN A 177 10.89 2.67 -3.81
C GLN A 177 11.24 1.34 -4.49
N ALA A 178 12.36 0.72 -4.11
CA ALA A 178 12.78 -0.58 -4.65
C ALA A 178 11.81 -1.72 -4.32
N MET A 179 11.07 -1.64 -3.21
CA MET A 179 9.97 -2.58 -2.91
C MET A 179 8.69 -2.28 -3.68
N ALA A 180 8.39 -0.99 -3.91
CA ALA A 180 7.15 -0.59 -4.58
C ALA A 180 7.11 -1.03 -6.04
N GLU A 181 8.25 -0.98 -6.73
CA GLU A 181 8.35 -1.30 -8.15
C GLU A 181 7.84 -2.71 -8.50
N PRO A 182 8.34 -3.82 -7.92
CA PRO A 182 7.83 -5.15 -8.23
C PRO A 182 6.36 -5.34 -7.81
N LEU A 183 5.91 -4.67 -6.74
CA LEU A 183 4.50 -4.72 -6.32
C LEU A 183 3.57 -4.05 -7.34
N LYS A 184 3.98 -2.90 -7.91
CA LYS A 184 3.24 -2.23 -8.98
C LYS A 184 3.21 -3.07 -10.25
N VAL A 185 4.32 -3.70 -10.62
CA VAL A 185 4.36 -4.60 -11.78
C VAL A 185 3.40 -5.78 -11.59
N ALA A 186 3.38 -6.37 -10.40
CA ALA A 186 2.48 -7.48 -10.09
C ALA A 186 1.00 -7.04 -10.07
N PHE A 187 0.68 -5.96 -9.37
CA PHE A 187 -0.70 -5.65 -8.96
C PHE A 187 -1.28 -4.35 -9.53
N GLY A 188 -0.50 -3.53 -10.24
CA GLY A 188 -0.94 -2.26 -10.80
C GLY A 188 -2.11 -2.41 -11.77
N MET A 189 -1.89 -3.13 -12.88
CA MET A 189 -2.96 -3.37 -13.84
C MET A 189 -4.15 -4.11 -13.21
N PRO A 190 -3.98 -5.25 -12.52
CA PRO A 190 -5.12 -5.94 -11.93
C PRO A 190 -5.89 -5.11 -10.88
N GLY A 191 -5.18 -4.31 -10.09
CA GLY A 191 -5.78 -3.41 -9.10
C GLY A 191 -6.64 -2.33 -9.75
N LEU A 192 -6.13 -1.68 -10.80
CA LEU A 192 -6.88 -0.68 -11.57
C LEU A 192 -8.09 -1.30 -12.28
N THR A 193 -7.94 -2.48 -12.89
CA THR A 193 -9.04 -3.18 -13.55
C THR A 193 -10.12 -3.60 -12.56
N LEU A 194 -9.74 -4.13 -11.39
CA LEU A 194 -10.70 -4.46 -10.34
C LEU A 194 -11.46 -3.20 -9.88
N ALA A 195 -10.76 -2.09 -9.69
CA ALA A 195 -11.36 -0.84 -9.27
C ALA A 195 -12.36 -0.29 -10.30
N ALA A 196 -12.02 -0.34 -11.59
CA ALA A 196 -12.93 0.03 -12.67
C ALA A 196 -14.22 -0.82 -12.64
N LYS A 197 -14.10 -2.15 -12.50
CA LYS A 197 -15.26 -3.04 -12.40
C LYS A 197 -16.12 -2.75 -11.16
N GLU A 198 -15.50 -2.40 -10.04
CA GLU A 198 -16.25 -2.06 -8.82
C GLU A 198 -17.01 -0.76 -8.96
N ARG A 199 -16.41 0.24 -9.62
CA ARG A 199 -17.07 1.49 -9.96
C ARG A 199 -18.26 1.29 -10.90
N GLU A 200 -18.11 0.43 -11.92
CA GLU A 200 -19.19 0.05 -12.84
C GLU A 200 -20.37 -0.60 -12.08
N ASP A 201 -20.08 -1.53 -11.16
CA ASP A 201 -21.11 -2.19 -10.35
C ASP A 201 -21.86 -1.19 -9.46
N VAL A 202 -21.15 -0.26 -8.80
CA VAL A 202 -21.74 0.80 -7.98
C VAL A 202 -22.62 1.73 -8.83
N ASN A 203 -22.14 2.15 -9.99
CA ASN A 203 -22.88 3.03 -10.89
C ASN A 203 -24.17 2.36 -11.39
N ARG A 204 -24.11 1.08 -11.77
CA ARG A 204 -25.28 0.30 -12.16
C ARG A 204 -26.30 0.18 -11.04
N ALA A 205 -25.85 -0.16 -9.82
CA ALA A 205 -26.75 -0.27 -8.67
C ALA A 205 -27.41 1.08 -8.31
N ASN A 206 -26.69 2.20 -8.43
CA ASN A 206 -27.23 3.53 -8.21
C ASN A 206 -28.26 3.91 -9.28
N GLU A 207 -28.01 3.57 -10.54
CA GLU A 207 -28.95 3.80 -11.64
C GLU A 207 -30.24 2.98 -11.46
N GLU A 208 -30.13 1.71 -11.08
CA GLU A 208 -31.29 0.86 -10.77
C GLU A 208 -32.13 1.43 -9.61
N ARG A 209 -31.47 1.89 -8.53
CA ARG A 209 -32.14 2.56 -7.40
C ARG A 209 -32.84 3.85 -7.83
N ARG A 210 -32.20 4.66 -8.67
CA ARG A 210 -32.78 5.90 -9.19
C ARG A 210 -34.01 5.62 -10.06
N ARG A 211 -33.95 4.61 -10.93
CA ARG A 211 -35.09 4.17 -11.74
C ARG A 211 -36.25 3.70 -10.88
N LEU A 212 -35.98 2.92 -9.84
CA LEU A 212 -37.01 2.47 -8.90
C LEU A 212 -37.65 3.65 -8.16
N SER A 213 -36.84 4.59 -7.64
CA SER A 213 -37.35 5.81 -6.98
C SER A 213 -38.29 6.59 -7.89
N ASN A 214 -37.85 6.86 -9.13
CA ASN A 214 -38.66 7.60 -10.10
C ASN A 214 -39.96 6.85 -10.47
N ALA A 215 -39.92 5.52 -10.58
CA ALA A 215 -41.11 4.72 -10.87
C ALA A 215 -42.10 4.74 -9.71
N LEU A 216 -41.62 4.74 -8.46
CA LEU A 216 -42.46 4.85 -7.26
C LEU A 216 -43.06 6.24 -7.10
N GLU A 217 -42.32 7.31 -7.43
CA GLU A 217 -42.83 8.69 -7.44
C GLU A 217 -43.93 8.90 -8.48
N GLY A 218 -43.91 8.14 -9.58
CA GLY A 218 -44.94 8.15 -10.61
C GLY A 218 -46.22 7.37 -10.27
N LEU A 219 -46.32 6.76 -9.09
CA LEU A 219 -47.53 6.04 -8.62
C LEU A 219 -48.60 6.96 -7.99
N VAL A 220 -48.60 8.26 -8.33
CA VAL A 220 -49.61 9.25 -7.89
C VAL A 220 -50.66 9.45 -8.96
#